data_AF-A0A2R7Y653-F1
#
_entry.id   AF-A0A2R7Y653-F1
#
_cell.length_a   1.000
_cell.length_b   1.000
_cell.length_c   1.000
_cell.angle_alpha   90.00
_cell.angle_beta   90.00
_cell.angle_gamma   90.00
#
_symmetry.space_group_name_H-M   'P 1'
#
loop_
_entity.id
_entity.type
_entity.pdbx_description
1 polymer ?
#
loop_
_entity_poly.entity_id
_entity_poly.type
_entity_poly.pdbx_seq_one_letter_code
_entity_poly.pdbx_strand_id
1 'polypeptide(L)'
;MRIELAAFLRGLADVEESADKYEGNLGSVSIANSDLRLIEYARSLLKALGISAKVYEQKENKFRKVIRFAIKRKQETLERVQ
;
A
#
# COMPACT_ATOMS: atom_id res chain seq x y z
N MET A 1 -4.45 17.95 -11.11
CA MET A 1 -3.84 16.64 -11.41
C MET A 1 -3.09 15.93 -10.28
N ARG A 2 -2.53 16.58 -9.25
CA ARG A 2 -1.97 15.85 -8.07
C ARG A 2 -2.97 15.67 -6.91
N ILE A 3 -3.92 16.60 -6.77
CA ILE A 3 -4.91 16.59 -5.68
C ILE A 3 -5.93 15.45 -5.85
N GLU A 4 -6.41 15.20 -7.08
CA GLU A 4 -7.36 14.12 -7.34
C GLU A 4 -6.76 12.73 -7.06
N LEU A 5 -5.47 12.57 -7.35
CA LEU A 5 -4.72 11.34 -7.09
C LEU A 5 -4.61 11.03 -5.59
N ALA A 6 -4.26 12.04 -4.80
CA ALA A 6 -4.16 11.94 -3.36
C ALA A 6 -5.54 11.68 -2.71
N ALA A 7 -6.59 12.32 -3.22
CA ALA A 7 -7.96 12.10 -2.75
C ALA A 7 -8.44 10.67 -3.05
N PHE A 8 -8.15 10.13 -4.23
CA PHE A 8 -8.46 8.75 -4.59
C PHE A 8 -7.75 7.75 -3.68
N LEU A 9 -6.43 7.88 -3.50
CA LEU A 9 -5.65 6.97 -2.65
C LEU A 9 -6.09 7.04 -1.18
N ARG A 10 -6.48 8.23 -0.71
CA ARG A 10 -7.02 8.42 0.65
C ARG A 10 -8.38 7.75 0.81
N GLY A 11 -9.32 7.98 -0.12
CA GLY A 11 -10.62 7.33 -0.06
C GLY A 11 -10.53 5.80 -0.15
N LEU A 12 -9.56 5.29 -0.91
CA LEU A 12 -9.29 3.85 -0.98
C LEU A 12 -8.72 3.30 0.34
N ALA A 13 -7.83 4.05 1.01
CA ALA A 13 -7.30 3.67 2.30
C ALA A 13 -8.37 3.73 3.41
N ASP A 14 -9.18 4.78 3.46
CA ASP A 14 -10.20 4.97 4.50
C ASP A 14 -11.22 3.82 4.58
N VAL A 15 -11.42 3.07 3.48
CA VAL A 15 -12.41 1.97 3.40
C VAL A 15 -11.79 0.58 3.62
N GLU A 16 -10.56 0.37 3.15
CA GLU A 16 -9.97 -0.98 3.01
C GLU A 16 -8.58 -1.12 3.67
N GLU A 17 -8.16 -0.13 4.48
CA GLU A 17 -6.86 -0.13 5.14
C GLU A 17 -6.75 -1.19 6.25
N SER A 18 -5.61 -1.88 6.22
CA SER A 18 -5.01 -2.50 7.39
C SER A 18 -3.60 -1.95 7.55
N ALA A 19 -3.36 -1.23 8.65
CA ALA A 19 -2.06 -0.68 9.01
C ALA A 19 -1.37 -1.54 10.08
N ASP A 20 -0.20 -2.05 9.75
CA ASP A 20 0.75 -2.59 10.72
C ASP A 20 1.71 -1.48 11.15
N LYS A 21 1.70 -1.15 12.44
CA LYS A 21 2.55 -0.13 13.04
C LYS A 21 3.83 -0.70 13.65
N TYR A 22 4.06 -2.01 13.54
CA TYR A 22 5.22 -2.66 14.12
C TYR A 22 6.53 -2.13 13.51
N GLU A 23 7.31 -1.41 14.31
CA GLU A 23 8.54 -0.78 13.81
C GLU A 23 9.60 -1.81 13.39
N GLY A 24 9.59 -3.01 13.98
CA GLY A 24 10.52 -4.09 13.62
C GLY A 24 10.37 -4.61 12.18
N ASN A 25 9.29 -4.27 11.47
CA ASN A 25 9.13 -4.54 10.03
C ASN A 25 9.02 -3.27 9.17
N LEU A 26 9.38 -2.11 9.76
CA LEU A 26 9.27 -0.75 9.20
C LEU A 26 7.83 -0.25 9.06
N GLY A 27 6.87 -0.93 9.67
CA GLY A 27 5.44 -0.74 9.45
C GLY A 27 5.03 -1.04 8.01
N SER A 28 3.75 -1.35 7.84
CA SER A 28 3.18 -1.49 6.50
C SER A 28 1.75 -0.98 6.44
N VAL A 29 1.43 -0.27 5.36
CA VAL A 29 0.04 0.03 5.01
C VAL A 29 -0.36 -0.95 3.93
N SER A 30 -1.48 -1.64 4.14
CA SER A 30 -2.05 -2.55 3.17
C SER A 30 -3.49 -2.21 2.84
N ILE A 31 -3.83 -2.29 1.55
CA ILE A 31 -5.19 -2.13 1.05
C ILE A 31 -5.60 -3.43 0.40
N ALA A 32 -6.75 -3.95 0.81
CA ALA A 32 -7.36 -5.16 0.30
C ALA A 32 -8.48 -4.85 -0.69
N ASN A 33 -8.52 -5.54 -1.85
CA ASN A 33 -9.73 -5.51 -2.68
C ASN A 33 -9.87 -6.81 -3.49
N SER A 34 -11.10 -7.14 -3.89
CA SER A 34 -11.38 -8.27 -4.78
C SER A 34 -11.16 -7.95 -6.26
N ASP A 35 -11.20 -6.67 -6.66
CA ASP A 35 -10.91 -6.25 -8.04
C ASP A 35 -9.40 -6.01 -8.23
N LEU A 36 -8.75 -6.91 -8.96
CA LEU A 36 -7.33 -6.81 -9.31
C LEU A 36 -6.99 -5.52 -10.08
N ARG A 37 -7.89 -5.05 -10.95
CA ARG A 37 -7.65 -3.86 -11.76
C ARG A 37 -7.60 -2.62 -10.89
N LEU A 38 -8.43 -2.55 -9.85
CA LEU A 38 -8.40 -1.46 -8.89
C LEU A 38 -7.07 -1.42 -8.12
N ILE A 39 -6.58 -2.59 -7.69
CA ILE A 39 -5.30 -2.69 -6.99
C ILE A 39 -4.11 -2.34 -7.91
N GLU A 40 -4.07 -2.84 -9.14
CA GLU A 40 -3.01 -2.49 -10.09
C GLU A 40 -3.05 -1.02 -10.51
N TYR A 41 -4.25 -0.43 -10.60
CA TYR A 41 -4.40 1.00 -10.81
C TYR A 41 -3.82 1.79 -9.64
N ALA A 42 -4.22 1.50 -8.40
CA ALA A 42 -3.68 2.14 -7.20
C ALA A 42 -2.15 2.03 -7.10
N ARG A 43 -1.59 0.84 -7.40
CA ARG A 43 -0.15 0.61 -7.48
C ARG A 43 0.53 1.49 -8.52
N SER A 44 -0.08 1.65 -9.70
CA SER A 44 0.46 2.50 -10.76
C SER A 44 0.51 3.98 -10.35
N LEU A 45 -0.51 4.45 -9.61
CA LEU A 45 -0.53 5.79 -9.05
C LEU A 45 0.55 5.99 -7.98
N LEU A 46 0.72 5.01 -7.08
CA LEU A 46 1.79 5.04 -6.07
C LEU A 46 3.17 5.08 -6.73
N LYS A 47 3.38 4.28 -7.77
CA LYS A 47 4.63 4.29 -8.56
C LYS A 47 4.89 5.65 -9.20
N ALA A 48 3.85 6.31 -9.73
CA ALA A 48 3.97 7.66 -10.28
C ALA A 48 4.35 8.71 -9.22
N LEU A 49 4.06 8.46 -7.94
CA LEU A 49 4.49 9.26 -6.79
C LEU A 49 5.87 8.84 -6.23
N GLY A 50 6.55 7.87 -6.86
CA GLY A 50 7.83 7.33 -6.36
C GLY A 50 7.69 6.35 -5.19
N ILE A 51 6.47 5.95 -4.85
CA ILE A 51 6.17 5.01 -3.76
C ILE A 51 6.16 3.59 -4.32
N SER A 52 6.99 2.71 -3.76
CA SER A 52 7.02 1.30 -4.14
C SER A 52 5.99 0.51 -3.35
N ALA A 53 5.11 -0.21 -4.07
CA ALA A 53 4.12 -1.10 -3.50
C ALA A 53 4.23 -2.49 -4.14
N LYS A 54 4.16 -3.54 -3.30
CA LYS A 54 4.16 -4.94 -3.77
C LYS A 54 2.76 -5.50 -3.69
N VAL A 55 2.25 -6.04 -4.79
CA VAL A 55 0.96 -6.73 -4.85
C VAL A 55 1.17 -8.22 -4.56
N TYR A 56 0.33 -8.79 -3.70
CA TYR A 56 0.29 -10.21 -3.41
C TYR A 56 -1.15 -10.67 -3.23
N GLU A 57 -1.39 -11.92 -3.62
CA GLU A 57 -2.67 -12.58 -3.40
C GLU A 57 -2.69 -13.16 -1.98
N GLN A 58 -3.70 -12.79 -1.21
CA GLN A 58 -3.97 -13.38 0.10
C GLN A 58 -5.25 -14.22 0.01
N LYS A 59 -5.12 -15.50 0.39
CA LYS A 59 -6.26 -16.40 0.55
C LYS A 59 -6.80 -16.23 1.96
N GLU A 60 -7.92 -15.51 2.11
CA GLU A 60 -8.64 -15.40 3.38
C GLU A 60 -9.85 -16.33 3.36
N ASN A 61 -9.70 -17.49 4.01
CA ASN A 61 -10.67 -18.60 4.02
C ASN A 61 -11.06 -19.11 2.61
N LYS A 62 -11.69 -20.29 2.54
CA LYS A 62 -11.96 -21.05 1.29
C LYS A 62 -12.74 -20.29 0.19
N PHE A 63 -13.21 -19.07 0.44
CA PHE A 63 -14.18 -18.36 -0.40
C PHE A 63 -13.79 -16.94 -0.82
N ARG A 64 -12.70 -16.34 -0.33
CA ARG A 64 -12.37 -14.94 -0.66
C ARG A 64 -10.90 -14.77 -1.05
N LYS A 65 -10.69 -14.46 -2.33
CA LYS A 65 -9.41 -14.00 -2.86
C LYS A 65 -9.33 -12.50 -2.64
N VAL A 66 -8.36 -12.08 -1.83
CA VAL A 66 -8.12 -10.68 -1.53
C VAL A 66 -6.75 -10.31 -2.08
N ILE A 67 -6.69 -9.25 -2.86
CA ILE A 67 -5.43 -8.78 -3.43
C ILE A 67 -4.99 -7.61 -2.57
N ARG A 68 -3.78 -7.71 -2.00
CA ARG A 68 -3.21 -6.66 -1.14
C ARG A 68 -2.01 -6.04 -1.81
N PHE A 69 -1.85 -4.72 -1.64
CA PHE A 69 -0.55 -4.10 -1.82
C PHE A 69 0.02 -3.62 -0.49
N ALA A 70 1.33 -3.78 -0.26
CA ALA A 70 2.00 -3.26 0.93
C ALA A 70 3.01 -2.18 0.58
N ILE A 71 2.96 -1.06 1.30
CA ILE A 71 3.97 -0.01 1.30
C ILE A 71 4.83 -0.20 2.54
N LYS A 72 6.16 -0.36 2.38
CA LYS A 72 7.11 -0.39 3.49
C LYS A 72 7.82 0.96 3.59
N ARG A 73 8.00 1.49 4.80
CA ARG A 73 8.89 2.65 5.00
C ARG A 73 10.31 2.23 4.62
N LYS A 74 10.98 3.01 3.77
CA LYS A 74 12.44 2.90 3.63
C LYS A 74 13.05 3.59 4.86
N GLN A 75 13.93 2.89 5.56
CA GLN A 75 14.83 3.55 6.49
C GLN A 75 15.89 4.23 5.62
N GLU A 76 15.82 5.55 5.47
CA GLU A 76 17.02 6.30 5.13
C GLU A 76 17.89 6.25 6.38
N THR A 77 18.94 5.42 6.34
CA THR A 77 19.96 5.45 7.36
C THR A 77 20.57 6.86 7.33
N LEU A 78 20.20 7.70 8.30
CA LEU A 78 20.94 8.90 8.68
C LEU A 78 22.27 8.46 9.30
N GLU A 79 23.13 7.83 8.51
CA GLU A 79 24.56 7.64 8.78
C GLU A 79 25.33 8.73 8.05
N ARG A 80 25.02 9.99 8.33
CA ARG A 80 25.96 11.09 8.12
C ARG A 80 25.81 12.10 9.25
N VAL A 81 26.95 12.37 9.88
CA VAL A 81 27.22 13.35 10.93
C VAL A 81 26.97 12.83 12.36
N GLN A 82 27.92 12.05 12.87
CA GLN A 82 28.85 12.52 13.92
C GLN A 82 30.09 11.63 13.97
#